data_AF-A0AAF0YPL6-F1
#
_entry.id   AF-A0AAF0YPL6-F1
#
_cell.length_a   1.000
_cell.length_b   1.000
_cell.length_c   1.000
_cell.angle_alpha   90.00
_cell.angle_beta   90.00
_cell.angle_gamma   90.00
#
_symmetry.space_group_name_H-M   'P 1'
#
loop_
_entity.id
_entity.type
_entity.pdbx_description
1 polymer ?
#
loop_
_entity_poly.entity_id
_entity_poly.type
_entity_poly.pdbx_seq_one_letter_code
_entity_poly.pdbx_strand_id
1 'polypeptide(L)'
;MPGDWPRLPPPSPHRSGRFHQPPSSPWRAAIVRDDRGYATVLAAGVIVALVALVSVVVYGSQLLWDDHRAQVAADAAALAGAYEAYVGRDGCAAARTITSRNGGTVTECIVRGGDVTVATCVGGRQALSTAGPTR
;
A
#
# COMPACT_ATOMS: atom_id res chain seq x y z
N MET A 1 -0.89 66.70 -48.88
CA MET A 1 -1.71 65.57 -49.37
C MET A 1 -2.45 64.97 -48.17
N PRO A 2 -3.70 65.35 -47.86
CA PRO A 2 -4.51 64.59 -46.91
C PRO A 2 -5.14 63.40 -47.65
N GLY A 3 -4.88 62.19 -47.18
CA GLY A 3 -5.45 60.96 -47.72
C GLY A 3 -6.89 60.77 -47.26
N ASP A 4 -7.80 60.64 -48.22
CA ASP A 4 -9.22 60.33 -48.04
C ASP A 4 -9.37 58.81 -47.86
N TRP A 5 -9.80 58.36 -46.68
CA TRP A 5 -10.12 56.94 -46.44
C TRP A 5 -11.63 56.73 -46.54
N PRO A 6 -12.10 55.71 -47.29
CA PRO A 6 -13.53 55.44 -47.43
C PRO A 6 -14.13 54.98 -46.10
N ARG A 7 -15.24 55.61 -45.69
CA ARG A 7 -15.99 55.25 -44.49
C ARG A 7 -16.74 53.94 -44.71
N LEU A 8 -16.51 52.96 -43.84
CA LEU A 8 -17.27 51.70 -43.83
C LEU A 8 -18.71 51.94 -43.36
N PRO A 9 -19.71 51.25 -43.94
CA PRO A 9 -21.09 51.30 -43.47
C PRO A 9 -21.24 50.60 -42.10
N PRO A 10 -22.25 50.99 -41.30
CA PRO A 10 -22.49 50.39 -39.99
C PRO A 10 -22.87 48.91 -40.11
N PRO A 11 -22.51 48.05 -39.14
CA PRO A 11 -22.94 46.66 -39.12
C PRO A 11 -24.47 46.57 -38.96
N SER A 12 -25.07 45.60 -39.65
CA SER A 12 -26.51 45.33 -39.58
C SER A 12 -26.89 44.73 -38.22
N PRO A 13 -28.12 45.00 -37.71
CA PRO A 13 -28.56 44.41 -36.46
C PRO A 13 -28.75 42.90 -36.62
N HIS A 14 -28.04 42.12 -35.80
CA HIS A 14 -28.25 40.69 -35.68
C HIS A 14 -29.70 40.42 -35.22
N ARG A 15 -30.50 39.82 -36.10
CA ARG A 15 -31.83 39.30 -35.78
C ARG A 15 -31.66 38.13 -34.80
N SER A 16 -31.85 38.39 -33.51
CA SER A 16 -31.89 37.35 -32.48
C SER A 16 -33.04 36.40 -32.78
N GLY A 17 -32.70 35.23 -33.32
CA GLY A 17 -33.63 34.11 -33.42
C GLY A 17 -34.10 33.75 -32.03
N ARG A 18 -35.42 33.83 -31.79
CA ARG A 18 -36.05 33.29 -30.59
C ARG A 18 -35.83 31.78 -30.59
N PHE A 19 -34.87 31.30 -29.82
CA PHE A 19 -34.76 29.88 -29.51
C PHE A 19 -36.06 29.47 -28.79
N HIS A 20 -36.90 28.69 -29.46
CA HIS A 20 -38.03 28.02 -28.82
C HIS A 20 -37.45 27.10 -27.73
N GLN A 21 -37.64 27.47 -26.47
CA GLN A 21 -37.39 26.56 -25.35
C GLN A 21 -38.47 25.47 -25.40
N PRO A 22 -38.12 24.18 -25.56
CA PRO A 22 -39.11 23.12 -25.48
C PRO A 22 -39.68 23.08 -24.06
N PRO A 23 -40.97 22.74 -23.89
CA PRO A 23 -41.56 22.65 -22.57
C PRO A 23 -40.76 21.66 -21.72
N SER A 24 -40.29 22.11 -20.56
CA SER A 24 -39.62 21.24 -19.60
C SER A 24 -40.60 20.17 -19.17
N SER A 25 -40.39 18.95 -19.65
CA SER A 25 -41.25 17.84 -19.29
C SER A 25 -41.08 17.49 -17.80
N PRO A 26 -42.18 17.27 -17.07
CA PRO A 26 -42.12 17.01 -15.62
C PRO A 26 -41.32 15.74 -15.27
N TRP A 27 -41.16 14.82 -16.22
CA TRP A 27 -40.39 13.58 -16.03
C TRP A 27 -38.87 13.78 -15.98
N ARG A 28 -38.30 14.88 -16.51
CA ARG A 28 -36.85 15.16 -16.41
C ARG A 28 -36.44 15.62 -15.01
N ALA A 29 -37.30 16.36 -14.32
CA ALA A 29 -37.03 16.82 -12.96
C ALA A 29 -37.11 15.69 -11.93
N ALA A 30 -37.97 14.69 -12.18
CA ALA A 30 -38.10 13.51 -11.33
C ALA A 30 -36.81 12.66 -11.35
N ILE A 31 -36.26 12.37 -12.53
CA ILE A 31 -34.99 11.62 -12.68
C ILE A 31 -33.85 12.30 -11.93
N VAL A 32 -33.68 13.62 -12.08
CA VAL A 32 -32.59 14.36 -11.39
C VAL A 32 -32.78 14.42 -9.87
N ARG A 33 -34.01 14.37 -9.36
CA ARG A 33 -34.29 14.29 -7.91
C ARG A 33 -34.08 12.88 -7.36
N ASP A 34 -34.42 11.86 -8.13
CA ASP A 34 -34.22 10.45 -7.79
C ASP A 34 -32.73 10.10 -7.78
N ASP A 35 -31.99 10.53 -8.82
CA ASP A 35 -30.56 10.26 -8.99
C ASP A 35 -29.72 10.80 -7.83
N ARG A 36 -30.06 11.93 -7.20
CA ARG A 36 -29.25 12.47 -6.08
C ARG A 36 -29.35 11.61 -4.82
N GLY A 37 -30.53 11.06 -4.53
CA GLY A 37 -30.74 10.17 -3.39
C GLY A 37 -30.17 8.79 -3.64
N TYR A 38 -30.41 8.22 -4.83
CA TYR A 38 -29.91 6.88 -5.17
C TYR A 38 -28.41 6.86 -5.45
N ALA A 39 -27.83 7.90 -6.08
CA ALA A 39 -26.40 7.96 -6.32
C ALA A 39 -25.59 8.07 -5.02
N THR A 40 -26.11 8.77 -4.00
CA THR A 40 -25.43 8.84 -2.69
C THR A 40 -25.53 7.52 -1.94
N VAL A 41 -26.66 6.82 -2.00
CA VAL A 41 -26.81 5.49 -1.38
C VAL A 41 -25.91 4.46 -2.06
N LEU A 42 -25.85 4.45 -3.40
CA LEU A 42 -24.95 3.58 -4.16
C LEU A 42 -23.48 3.90 -3.87
N ALA A 43 -23.09 5.18 -3.88
CA ALA A 43 -21.73 5.58 -3.57
C ALA A 43 -21.34 5.19 -2.13
N ALA A 44 -22.23 5.41 -1.16
CA ALA A 44 -22.02 4.98 0.23
C ALA A 44 -21.86 3.46 0.33
N GLY A 45 -22.70 2.69 -0.38
CA GLY A 45 -22.61 1.23 -0.44
C GLY A 45 -21.28 0.74 -1.02
N VAL A 46 -20.81 1.34 -2.11
CA VAL A 46 -19.50 1.04 -2.71
C VAL A 46 -18.37 1.36 -1.74
N ILE A 47 -18.41 2.51 -1.08
CA ILE A 47 -17.38 2.89 -0.08
C ILE A 47 -17.37 1.87 1.07
N VAL A 48 -18.52 1.51 1.61
CA VAL A 48 -18.62 0.51 2.69
C VAL A 48 -18.09 -0.84 2.22
N ALA A 49 -18.42 -1.28 1.01
CA ALA A 49 -17.92 -2.53 0.45
C ALA A 49 -16.39 -2.52 0.27
N LEU A 50 -15.83 -1.42 -0.22
CA LEU A 50 -14.38 -1.24 -0.35
C LEU A 50 -13.69 -1.23 1.02
N VAL A 51 -14.23 -0.50 2.00
CA VAL A 51 -13.71 -0.46 3.38
C VAL A 51 -13.80 -1.86 4.01
N ALA A 52 -14.89 -2.58 3.81
CA ALA A 52 -15.04 -3.96 4.29
C ALA A 52 -14.00 -4.89 3.65
N LEU A 53 -13.80 -4.81 2.33
CA LEU A 53 -12.79 -5.60 1.63
C LEU A 53 -11.36 -5.30 2.15
N VAL A 54 -11.01 -4.02 2.28
CA VAL A 54 -9.73 -3.59 2.85
C VAL A 54 -9.58 -4.09 4.29
N SER A 55 -10.64 -3.99 5.09
CA SER A 55 -10.66 -4.47 6.47
C SER A 55 -10.43 -5.98 6.52
N VAL A 56 -11.06 -6.78 5.64
CA VAL A 56 -10.81 -8.23 5.56
C VAL A 56 -9.35 -8.53 5.25
N VAL A 57 -8.71 -7.77 4.37
CA VAL A 57 -7.27 -7.97 4.08
C VAL A 57 -6.39 -7.57 5.28
N VAL A 58 -6.67 -6.41 5.89
CA VAL A 58 -5.90 -5.88 7.03
C VAL A 58 -6.06 -6.76 8.26
N TYR A 59 -7.27 -7.12 8.65
CA TYR A 59 -7.55 -7.97 9.80
C TYR A 59 -7.30 -9.45 9.51
N GLY A 60 -7.55 -9.91 8.28
CA GLY A 60 -7.24 -11.28 7.85
C GLY A 60 -5.74 -11.58 7.83
N SER A 61 -4.89 -10.57 7.69
CA SER A 61 -3.45 -10.72 7.92
C SER A 61 -3.15 -11.19 9.35
N GLN A 62 -3.93 -10.82 10.36
CA GLN A 62 -3.66 -11.29 11.72
C GLN A 62 -3.91 -12.79 11.90
N LEU A 63 -4.72 -13.41 11.03
CA LEU A 63 -5.04 -14.85 11.06
C LEU A 63 -4.02 -15.72 10.30
N LEU A 64 -3.16 -15.14 9.46
CA LEU A 64 -2.21 -15.86 8.60
C LEU A 64 -0.73 -15.58 8.91
N TRP A 65 -0.42 -14.66 9.84
CA TRP A 65 0.92 -14.10 9.99
C TRP A 65 1.69 -14.54 11.24
N ASP A 66 1.41 -15.73 11.78
CA ASP A 66 2.16 -16.24 12.93
C ASP A 66 3.52 -16.87 12.55
N ASP A 67 3.77 -17.23 11.28
CA ASP A 67 5.03 -17.85 10.84
C ASP A 67 6.19 -16.88 10.58
N HIS A 68 5.90 -15.69 10.04
CA HIS A 68 6.95 -14.84 9.47
C HIS A 68 7.89 -14.25 10.52
N ARG A 69 7.45 -14.10 11.77
CA ARG A 69 8.28 -13.53 12.83
C ARG A 69 9.46 -14.43 13.20
N ALA A 70 9.26 -15.74 13.23
CA ALA A 70 10.35 -16.69 13.50
C ALA A 70 11.38 -16.65 12.37
N GLN A 71 10.92 -16.60 11.12
CA GLN A 71 11.80 -16.55 9.94
C GLN A 71 12.62 -15.24 9.90
N VAL A 72 11.97 -14.09 10.09
CA VAL A 72 12.62 -12.78 10.12
C VAL A 72 13.65 -12.70 11.27
N ALA A 73 13.34 -13.27 12.43
CA ALA A 73 14.26 -13.35 13.55
C ALA A 73 15.48 -14.24 13.24
N ALA A 74 15.28 -15.38 12.56
CA ALA A 74 16.34 -16.28 12.16
C ALA A 74 17.27 -15.64 11.11
N ASP A 75 16.72 -15.00 10.08
CA ASP A 75 17.49 -14.37 9.00
C ASP A 75 18.36 -13.21 9.51
N ALA A 76 17.78 -12.33 10.34
CA ALA A 76 18.51 -11.23 10.94
C ALA A 76 19.60 -11.72 11.91
N ALA A 77 19.32 -12.78 12.67
CA ALA A 77 20.30 -13.38 13.59
C ALA A 77 21.45 -14.07 12.85
N ALA A 78 21.16 -14.78 11.76
CA ALA A 78 22.17 -15.41 10.92
C ALA A 78 23.09 -14.35 10.30
N LEU A 79 22.55 -13.28 9.72
CA LEU A 79 23.33 -12.17 9.15
C LEU A 79 24.22 -11.47 10.18
N ALA A 80 23.68 -11.15 11.36
CA ALA A 80 24.45 -10.53 12.42
C ALA A 80 25.55 -11.45 12.95
N GLY A 81 25.25 -12.74 13.07
CA GLY A 81 26.22 -13.75 13.45
C GLY A 81 27.33 -13.90 12.43
N ALA A 82 27.00 -13.95 11.14
CA ALA A 82 27.96 -14.02 10.05
C ALA A 82 28.87 -12.78 9.99
N TYR A 83 28.30 -11.59 10.19
CA TYR A 83 29.08 -10.35 10.23
C TYR A 83 30.08 -10.35 11.40
N GLU A 84 29.64 -10.65 12.62
CA GLU A 84 30.53 -10.65 13.79
C GLU A 84 31.58 -11.77 13.70
N ALA A 85 31.22 -12.94 13.16
CA ALA A 85 32.17 -14.00 12.86
C ALA A 85 33.22 -13.55 11.81
N TYR A 86 32.81 -12.79 10.80
CA TYR A 86 33.72 -12.22 9.79
C TYR A 86 34.73 -11.23 10.39
N VAL A 87 34.32 -10.41 11.37
CA VAL A 87 35.23 -9.49 12.08
C VAL A 87 36.01 -10.17 13.23
N GLY A 88 35.93 -11.49 13.37
CA GLY A 88 36.67 -12.26 14.37
C GLY A 88 36.09 -12.22 15.78
N ARG A 89 34.79 -11.94 15.92
CA ARG A 89 34.05 -11.85 17.19
C ARG A 89 33.04 -13.00 17.32
N ASP A 90 32.35 -13.06 18.46
CA ASP A 90 31.39 -14.13 18.75
C ASP A 90 30.06 -13.92 18.00
N GLY A 91 29.93 -14.59 16.85
CA GLY A 91 28.72 -14.59 16.04
C GLY A 91 27.48 -15.15 16.75
N CYS A 92 27.64 -16.10 17.68
CA CYS A 92 26.51 -16.67 18.41
C CYS A 92 26.01 -15.76 19.55
N ALA A 93 26.88 -14.94 20.14
CA ALA A 93 26.45 -13.87 21.05
C ALA A 93 25.64 -12.80 20.29
N ALA A 94 26.08 -12.43 19.09
CA ALA A 94 25.36 -11.48 18.23
C ALA A 94 24.00 -12.02 17.79
N ALA A 95 23.95 -13.27 17.31
CA ALA A 95 22.72 -13.96 16.94
C ALA A 95 21.70 -13.97 18.10
N ARG A 96 22.14 -14.34 19.31
CA ARG A 96 21.27 -14.32 20.51
C ARG A 96 20.70 -12.94 20.83
N THR A 97 21.50 -11.89 20.65
CA THR A 97 21.06 -10.50 20.88
C THR A 97 20.01 -10.07 19.87
N ILE A 98 20.16 -10.46 18.61
CA ILE A 98 19.18 -10.13 17.57
C ILE A 98 17.90 -10.94 17.73
N THR A 99 17.99 -12.24 18.03
CA THR A 99 16.82 -13.09 18.26
C THR A 99 16.00 -12.60 19.47
N SER A 100 16.66 -12.21 20.58
CA SER A 100 15.95 -11.68 21.76
C SER A 100 15.23 -10.36 21.48
N ARG A 101 15.83 -9.47 20.68
CA ARG A 101 15.18 -8.23 20.22
C ARG A 101 13.95 -8.48 19.33
N ASN A 102 13.89 -9.63 18.66
CA ASN A 102 12.73 -10.06 17.87
C ASN A 102 11.71 -10.87 18.70
N GLY A 103 11.87 -10.93 20.03
CA GLY A 103 10.94 -11.66 20.92
C GLY A 103 11.08 -13.17 20.84
N GLY A 104 12.23 -13.67 20.39
CA GLY A 104 12.54 -15.10 20.31
C GLY A 104 13.68 -15.53 21.20
N THR A 105 13.93 -16.84 21.19
CA THR A 105 15.10 -17.48 21.80
C THR A 105 15.87 -18.28 20.76
N VAL A 106 17.19 -18.29 20.84
CA VAL A 106 18.03 -19.18 20.02
C VAL A 106 17.98 -20.58 20.63
N THR A 107 17.56 -21.57 19.84
CA THR A 107 17.60 -22.99 20.22
C THR A 107 18.90 -23.66 19.79
N GLU A 108 19.51 -23.19 18.70
CA GLU A 108 20.78 -23.72 18.19
C GLU A 108 21.57 -22.63 17.47
N CYS A 109 22.90 -22.61 17.63
CA CYS A 109 23.79 -21.73 16.89
C CYS A 109 25.08 -22.46 16.57
N ILE A 110 25.42 -22.53 15.28
CA ILE A 110 26.60 -23.23 14.78
C ILE A 110 27.39 -22.28 13.90
N VAL A 111 28.69 -22.13 14.18
CA VAL A 111 29.64 -21.39 13.33
C VAL A 111 30.60 -22.37 12.67
N ARG A 112 30.68 -22.37 11.35
CA ARG A 112 31.57 -23.24 10.56
C ARG A 112 32.22 -22.46 9.42
N GLY A 113 33.53 -22.25 9.49
CA GLY A 113 34.29 -21.67 8.38
C GLY A 113 33.83 -20.28 7.92
N GLY A 114 33.15 -19.52 8.79
CA GLY A 114 32.54 -18.22 8.47
C GLY A 114 31.02 -18.28 8.24
N ASP A 115 30.45 -19.46 8.01
CA ASP A 115 29.01 -19.67 7.97
C ASP A 115 28.43 -19.74 9.38
N VAL A 116 27.33 -19.03 9.60
CA VAL A 116 26.60 -19.01 10.86
C VAL A 116 25.16 -19.47 10.60
N THR A 117 24.84 -20.63 11.17
CA THR A 117 23.52 -21.23 11.16
C THR A 117 22.85 -20.98 12.51
N VAL A 118 21.65 -20.41 12.51
CA VAL A 118 20.90 -20.06 13.71
C VAL A 118 19.49 -20.65 13.63
N ALA A 119 19.12 -21.44 14.64
CA ALA A 119 17.75 -21.85 14.88
C ALA A 119 17.13 -20.96 15.97
N THR A 120 15.96 -20.41 15.69
CA THR A 120 15.23 -19.54 16.62
C THR A 120 13.84 -20.06 16.88
N CYS A 121 13.30 -19.77 18.06
CA CYS A 121 11.91 -20.01 18.42
C CYS A 121 11.25 -18.67 18.80
N VAL A 122 10.17 -18.28 18.11
CA VAL A 122 9.38 -17.07 18.40
C VAL A 122 7.92 -17.47 18.55
N GLY A 123 7.32 -17.18 19.71
CA GLY A 123 5.91 -17.52 19.96
C GLY A 123 5.59 -19.02 19.81
N GLY A 124 6.56 -19.91 20.07
CA GLY A 124 6.41 -21.36 19.93
C GLY A 124 6.69 -21.93 18.52
N ARG A 125 7.00 -21.07 17.54
CA ARG A 125 7.35 -21.51 16.18
C ARG A 125 8.85 -21.48 15.97
N GLN A 126 9.38 -22.55 15.39
CA GLN A 126 10.81 -22.68 15.10
C GLN A 126 11.12 -22.29 13.66
N ALA A 127 12.26 -21.61 13.46
CA ALA A 127 12.81 -21.28 12.15
C ALA A 127 14.34 -21.42 12.17
N LEU A 128 14.91 -21.82 11.04
CA LEU A 128 16.35 -21.99 10.86
C LEU A 128 16.82 -21.12 9.69
N SER A 129 17.93 -20.43 9.85
CA SER A 129 18.57 -19.68 8.76
C SER A 129 20.10 -19.79 8.84
N THR A 130 20.75 -19.72 7.69
CA THR A 130 22.22 -19.77 7.57
C THR A 130 22.69 -18.60 6.72
N ALA A 131 23.71 -17.89 7.22
CA ALA A 131 24.37 -16.83 6.47
C ALA A 131 25.89 -16.98 6.57
N GLY A 132 26.60 -16.71 5.49
CA GLY A 132 28.05 -16.71 5.48
C GLY A 132 28.63 -16.59 4.08
N PRO A 133 29.96 -16.48 3.96
CA PRO A 133 30.64 -16.49 2.69
C PRO A 133 30.60 -17.91 2.14
N THR A 134 29.48 -18.24 1.48
CA THR A 134 29.27 -19.54 0.86
C THR A 134 30.51 -19.94 0.06
N ARG A 135 31.04 -21.12 0.37
CA ARG A 135 32.20 -21.72 -0.28
C ARG A 135 32.01 -21.86 -1.79
#